data_AF-A0A3G8Y9V1-F1
#
_entry.id   AF-A0A3G8Y9V1-F1
#
_cell.length_a   1.000
_cell.length_b   1.000
_cell.length_c   1.000
_cell.angle_alpha   90.00
_cell.angle_beta   90.00
_cell.angle_gamma   90.00
#
_symmetry.space_group_name_H-M   'P 1'
#
loop_
_entity.id
_entity.type
_entity.pdbx_description
1 polymer ?
#
loop_
_entity_poly.entity_id
_entity_poly.type
_entity_poly.pdbx_seq_one_letter_code
_entity_poly.pdbx_strand_id
1 'polypeptide(L)'
;MSVSPELWAVAQDAMTRRSLNTGRRGARSDVYPLQGRLTCAQCGRAIGGNTTIKANRHYHYYGCADRCNAERTCTHRALYPAALMHTLTRELLQIACDSPASLPDLVELPRLPAPDLGAMNAVIDRKLSRLEAAYEAGAYTAPEYAERRAVIKLEREALSSLEQPAQPAPADLSQIMAAFEHALANADLLEVVQALNLRGALGAGGGLKLSINPL
;
A
#
# COMPACT_ATOMS: atom_id res chain seq x y z
N MET A 1 -1.61 -16.37 -23.25
CA MET A 1 -0.44 -16.05 -22.40
C MET A 1 -0.96 -15.67 -21.03
N SER A 2 -0.89 -16.57 -20.06
CA SER A 2 -1.20 -16.30 -18.65
C SER A 2 0.02 -15.64 -17.99
N VAL A 3 -0.22 -14.57 -17.24
CA VAL A 3 0.81 -13.88 -16.44
C VAL A 3 1.04 -14.68 -15.16
N SER A 4 2.29 -14.89 -14.74
CA SER A 4 2.56 -15.61 -13.48
C SER A 4 2.04 -14.81 -12.28
N PRO A 5 1.56 -15.48 -11.20
CA PRO A 5 1.10 -14.80 -10.00
C PRO A 5 2.14 -13.85 -9.39
N GLU A 6 3.42 -14.24 -9.48
CA GLU A 6 4.57 -13.43 -9.03
C GLU A 6 4.71 -12.16 -9.87
N LEU A 7 4.65 -12.25 -11.20
CA LEU A 7 4.75 -11.10 -12.09
C LEU A 7 3.56 -10.16 -11.92
N TRP A 8 2.38 -10.71 -11.64
CA TRP A 8 1.17 -9.94 -11.33
C TRP A 8 1.27 -9.20 -9.99
N ALA A 9 1.77 -9.86 -8.94
CA ALA A 9 1.98 -9.24 -7.64
C ALA A 9 3.00 -8.08 -7.72
N VAL A 10 4.11 -8.27 -8.44
CA VAL A 10 5.11 -7.21 -8.70
C VAL A 10 4.48 -6.04 -9.48
N ALA A 11 3.66 -6.32 -10.49
CA ALA A 11 2.98 -5.29 -11.26
C ALA A 11 1.95 -4.49 -10.42
N GLN A 12 1.21 -5.17 -9.53
CA GLN A 12 0.23 -4.53 -8.66
C GLN A 12 0.88 -3.70 -7.54
N ASP A 13 1.99 -4.18 -6.98
CA ASP A 13 2.80 -3.39 -6.05
C ASP A 13 3.35 -2.15 -6.77
N ALA A 14 3.87 -2.28 -7.99
CA ALA A 14 4.34 -1.15 -8.79
C ALA A 14 3.22 -0.14 -9.12
N MET A 15 2.00 -0.61 -9.42
CA MET A 15 0.83 0.25 -9.63
C MET A 15 0.40 0.96 -8.34
N THR A 16 0.39 0.27 -7.21
CA THR A 16 0.05 0.84 -5.89
C THR A 16 1.07 1.90 -5.47
N ARG A 17 2.36 1.64 -5.70
CA ARG A 17 3.44 2.62 -5.47
C ARG A 17 3.26 3.87 -6.33
N ARG A 18 2.87 3.71 -7.60
CA ARG A 18 2.58 4.84 -8.51
C ARG A 18 1.32 5.60 -8.13
N SER A 19 0.23 4.91 -7.78
CA SER A 19 -1.07 5.55 -7.51
C SER A 19 -1.05 6.40 -6.24
N LEU A 20 -0.29 5.98 -5.23
CA LEU A 20 -0.13 6.73 -3.97
C LEU A 20 0.95 7.82 -4.07
N ASN A 21 1.64 7.95 -5.21
CA ASN A 21 2.82 8.79 -5.36
C ASN A 21 3.92 8.48 -4.31
N THR A 22 3.89 7.26 -3.76
CA THR A 22 4.76 6.82 -2.67
C THR A 22 6.06 6.26 -3.24
N GLY A 23 7.20 6.79 -2.78
CA GLY A 23 8.53 6.27 -3.16
C GLY A 23 9.22 6.98 -4.33
N ARG A 24 8.62 8.00 -4.95
CA ARG A 24 9.36 8.87 -5.88
C ARG A 24 10.23 9.82 -5.05
N ARG A 25 11.55 9.86 -5.28
CA ARG A 25 12.42 10.90 -4.69
C ARG A 25 11.84 12.26 -5.04
N GLY A 26 11.34 12.97 -4.02
CA GLY A 26 11.08 14.40 -4.16
C GLY A 26 12.40 15.11 -4.46
N ALA A 27 12.35 16.25 -5.14
CA ALA A 27 13.54 17.05 -5.47
C ALA A 27 14.35 17.51 -4.23
N ARG A 28 13.81 17.31 -3.02
CA ARG A 28 14.42 17.64 -1.72
C ARG A 28 14.36 16.47 -0.73
N SER A 29 14.65 15.26 -1.19
CA SER A 29 14.64 14.06 -0.34
C SER A 29 15.72 14.07 0.74
N ASP A 30 16.78 14.86 0.55
CA ASP A 30 17.82 15.18 1.52
C ASP A 30 17.27 15.95 2.73
N VAL A 31 16.36 16.90 2.49
CA VAL A 31 15.72 17.70 3.55
C VAL A 31 14.47 17.01 4.11
N TYR A 32 13.73 16.30 3.24
CA TYR A 32 12.45 15.67 3.56
C TYR A 32 12.45 14.16 3.27
N PRO A 33 13.21 13.35 4.00
CA PRO A 33 13.28 11.90 3.80
C PRO A 33 11.94 11.17 3.96
N LEU A 34 11.00 11.75 4.71
CA LEU A 34 9.67 11.18 4.95
C LEU A 34 8.61 11.63 3.92
N GLN A 35 8.98 12.51 2.99
CA GLN A 35 8.06 12.99 1.95
C GLN A 35 7.63 11.85 1.04
N GLY A 36 6.33 11.73 0.80
CA GLY A 36 5.77 10.63 0.00
C GLY A 36 5.75 9.28 0.74
N ARG A 37 6.09 9.25 2.04
CA ARG A 37 5.96 8.07 2.90
C ARG A 37 4.91 8.24 3.99
N LEU A 38 4.58 9.49 4.31
CA LEU A 38 3.60 9.84 5.33
C LEU A 38 2.28 10.28 4.70
N THR A 39 1.17 9.84 5.30
CA THR A 39 -0.19 10.29 5.01
C THR A 39 -0.80 10.98 6.22
N CYS A 40 -1.80 11.82 5.98
CA CYS A 40 -2.57 12.46 7.04
C CYS A 40 -3.56 11.44 7.61
N ALA A 41 -3.53 11.20 8.91
CA ALA A 41 -4.44 10.26 9.57
C ALA A 41 -5.92 10.70 9.49
N GLN A 42 -6.18 11.99 9.25
CA GLN A 42 -7.54 12.53 9.15
C GLN A 42 -8.14 12.43 7.75
N CYS A 43 -7.39 12.79 6.70
CA CYS A 43 -7.92 12.88 5.33
C CYS A 43 -7.27 11.92 4.34
N GLY A 44 -6.30 11.10 4.76
CA GLY A 44 -5.57 10.15 3.92
C GLY A 44 -4.61 10.77 2.89
N ARG A 45 -4.68 12.08 2.64
CA ARG A 45 -3.78 12.77 1.70
C ARG A 45 -2.33 12.76 2.19
N ALA A 46 -1.39 12.88 1.26
CA ALA A 46 0.04 12.89 1.57
C ALA A 46 0.45 14.05 2.50
N ILE A 47 1.42 13.78 3.37
CA ILE A 47 2.16 14.80 4.12
C ILE A 47 3.35 15.24 3.26
N GLY A 48 3.43 16.54 2.99
CA GLY A 48 4.48 17.15 2.20
C GLY A 48 5.47 17.94 3.05
N GLY A 49 6.68 18.11 2.52
CA GLY A 49 7.65 19.06 3.04
C GLY A 49 7.27 20.50 2.70
N ASN A 50 7.41 21.41 3.66
CA ASN A 50 7.22 22.84 3.50
C ASN A 50 8.44 23.59 4.03
N THR A 51 8.98 24.52 3.23
CA THR A 51 10.08 25.39 3.64
C THR A 51 9.54 26.81 3.81
N THR A 52 9.76 27.41 4.98
CA THR A 52 9.47 28.83 5.23
C THR A 52 10.79 29.57 5.42
N ILE A 53 10.91 30.77 4.84
CA ILE A 53 12.11 31.61 4.98
C ILE A 53 11.75 32.79 5.87
N LYS A 54 12.50 33.00 6.94
CA LYS A 54 12.33 34.15 7.85
C LYS A 54 13.70 34.67 8.28
N ALA A 55 13.93 35.98 8.16
CA ALA A 55 15.20 36.62 8.51
C ALA A 55 16.43 35.91 7.92
N ASN A 56 16.37 35.58 6.62
CA ASN A 56 17.40 34.84 5.88
C ASN A 56 17.71 33.42 6.44
N ARG A 57 16.84 32.86 7.28
CA ARG A 57 16.94 31.49 7.79
C ARG A 57 15.83 30.62 7.19
N HIS A 58 16.20 29.40 6.84
CA HIS A 58 15.30 28.40 6.28
C HIS A 58 14.76 27.52 7.41
N TYR A 59 13.45 27.36 7.45
CA TYR A 59 12.75 26.52 8.41
C TYR A 59 12.00 25.42 7.66
N HIS A 60 12.24 24.18 8.05
CA HIS A 60 11.70 23.00 7.37
C HIS A 60 10.63 22.35 8.22
N TYR A 61 9.49 22.07 7.61
CA TYR A 61 8.32 21.49 8.28
C TYR A 61 7.67 20.40 7.43
N TYR A 62 6.93 19.53 8.09
CA TYR A 62 5.95 18.64 7.47
C TYR A 62 4.53 19.14 7.73
N GLY A 63 3.63 18.93 6.78
CA GLY A 63 2.21 19.17 6.99
C GLY A 63 1.33 18.54 5.90
N CYS A 64 0.03 18.46 6.19
CA CYS A 64 -0.95 17.91 5.27
C CYS A 64 -1.01 18.73 3.97
N ALA A 65 -1.00 18.05 2.82
CA ALA A 65 -1.12 18.69 1.51
C ALA A 65 -2.45 19.44 1.33
N ASP A 66 -3.54 18.98 1.97
CA ASP A 66 -4.86 19.61 1.88
C ASP A 66 -4.89 21.04 2.45
N ARG A 67 -3.94 21.38 3.33
CA ARG A 67 -3.84 22.74 3.89
C ARG A 67 -3.68 23.80 2.80
N CYS A 68 -3.08 23.44 1.66
CA CYS A 68 -2.86 24.35 0.55
C CYS A 68 -4.00 24.35 -0.47
N ASN A 69 -4.98 23.45 -0.36
CA ASN A 69 -6.14 23.43 -1.25
C ASN A 69 -7.10 24.59 -0.96
N ALA A 70 -7.86 25.01 -1.96
CA ALA A 70 -8.90 26.03 -1.82
C ALA A 70 -10.18 25.44 -1.19
N GLU A 71 -10.61 24.26 -1.67
CA GLU A 71 -11.80 23.52 -1.22
C GLU A 71 -11.47 22.58 -0.04
N ARG A 72 -10.80 23.10 0.98
CA ARG A 72 -10.22 22.32 2.09
C ARG A 72 -11.27 21.44 2.76
N THR A 73 -11.00 20.15 2.87
CA THR A 73 -11.87 19.20 3.60
C THR A 73 -11.23 18.71 4.90
N CYS A 74 -9.93 18.96 5.10
CA CYS A 74 -9.17 18.53 6.26
C CYS A 74 -8.96 19.66 7.29
N THR A 75 -9.12 19.35 8.59
CA THR A 75 -8.83 20.29 9.69
C THR A 75 -7.39 20.19 10.20
N HIS A 76 -6.58 19.26 9.71
CA HIS A 76 -5.16 19.10 10.07
C HIS A 76 -4.30 20.23 9.50
N ARG A 77 -4.18 21.32 10.26
CA ARG A 77 -3.45 22.54 9.84
C ARG A 77 -2.04 22.66 10.41
N ALA A 78 -1.74 21.90 11.45
CA ALA A 78 -0.46 21.96 12.15
C ALA A 78 0.74 21.71 11.20
N LEU A 79 1.84 22.41 11.51
CA LEU A 79 3.15 22.23 10.89
C LEU A 79 4.08 21.64 11.94
N TYR A 80 4.78 20.57 11.57
CA TYR A 80 5.70 19.88 12.47
C TYR A 80 7.12 20.12 11.99
N PRO A 81 8.05 20.60 12.85
CA PRO A 81 9.45 20.77 12.47
C PRO A 81 10.03 19.48 11.90
N ALA A 82 10.72 19.58 10.75
CA ALA A 82 11.26 18.41 10.06
C ALA A 82 12.24 17.64 10.95
N ALA A 83 13.14 18.34 11.64
CA ALA A 83 14.09 17.75 12.58
C ALA A 83 13.41 16.96 13.70
N LEU A 84 12.33 17.51 14.29
CA LEU A 84 11.56 16.81 15.32
C LEU A 84 10.95 15.51 14.78
N MET A 85 10.38 15.57 13.57
CA MET A 85 9.80 14.38 12.93
C MET A 85 10.86 13.33 12.60
N HIS A 86 12.07 13.75 12.19
CA HIS A 86 13.19 12.84 11.93
C HIS A 86 13.66 12.14 13.21
N THR A 87 13.83 12.90 14.30
CA THR A 87 14.19 12.36 15.62
C THR A 87 13.13 11.37 16.11
N LEU A 88 11.85 11.77 16.11
CA LEU A 88 10.75 10.91 16.52
C LEU A 88 10.68 9.62 15.70
N THR A 89 10.91 9.71 14.38
CA THR A 89 10.94 8.52 13.52
C THR A 89 12.06 7.56 13.93
N ARG A 90 13.26 8.08 14.19
CA ARG A 90 14.38 7.25 14.65
C ARG A 90 14.11 6.61 16.01
N GLU A 91 13.58 7.36 16.96
CA GLU A 91 13.22 6.85 18.28
C GLU A 91 12.21 5.71 18.20
N LEU A 92 11.14 5.88 17.39
CA LEU A 92 10.14 4.82 17.19
C LEU A 92 10.74 3.56 16.55
N LEU A 93 11.63 3.71 15.57
CA LEU A 93 12.31 2.57 14.95
C LEU A 93 13.29 1.89 15.91
N GLN A 94 14.00 2.66 16.75
CA GLN A 94 14.90 2.12 17.76
C GLN A 94 14.13 1.34 18.82
N ILE A 95 13.02 1.88 19.33
CA ILE A 95 12.14 1.18 20.28
C ILE A 95 11.65 -0.16 19.69
N ALA A 96 11.28 -0.17 18.41
CA ALA A 96 10.88 -1.38 17.72
C ALA A 96 12.00 -2.42 17.61
N CYS A 97 13.24 -1.96 17.38
CA CYS A 97 14.42 -2.82 17.36
C CYS A 97 14.74 -3.40 18.74
N ASP A 98 14.67 -2.58 19.78
CA ASP A 98 14.99 -2.95 21.17
C ASP A 98 13.91 -3.85 21.78
N SER A 99 12.68 -3.81 21.24
CA SER A 99 11.54 -4.62 21.70
C SER A 99 10.95 -5.45 20.55
N PRO A 100 11.57 -6.60 20.19
CA PRO A 100 11.15 -7.44 19.08
C PRO A 100 9.68 -7.89 19.16
N ALA A 101 9.14 -8.01 20.37
CA ALA A 101 7.73 -8.35 20.60
C ALA A 101 6.74 -7.30 20.05
N SER A 102 7.18 -6.07 19.80
CA SER A 102 6.37 -4.98 19.23
C SER A 102 6.43 -4.90 17.70
N LEU A 103 7.35 -5.63 17.06
CA LEU A 103 7.50 -5.64 15.60
C LEU A 103 6.24 -6.09 14.85
N PRO A 104 5.47 -7.11 15.29
CA PRO A 104 4.25 -7.50 14.60
C PRO A 104 3.21 -6.37 14.45
N ASP A 105 3.19 -5.41 15.37
CA ASP A 105 2.27 -4.26 15.31
C ASP A 105 2.71 -3.18 14.31
N LEU A 106 4.00 -3.17 13.94
CA LEU A 106 4.63 -2.25 12.99
C LEU A 106 4.73 -2.84 11.59
N VAL A 107 4.71 -4.17 11.45
CA VAL A 107 4.81 -4.85 10.16
C VAL A 107 3.42 -4.96 9.53
N GLU A 108 3.17 -4.15 8.51
CA GLU A 108 2.08 -4.38 7.58
C GLU A 108 2.51 -5.47 6.61
N LEU A 109 2.13 -6.71 6.91
CA LEU A 109 2.26 -7.81 5.96
C LEU A 109 1.53 -7.43 4.67
N PRO A 110 2.16 -7.58 3.49
CA PRO A 110 1.48 -7.34 2.22
C PRO A 110 0.26 -8.26 2.14
N ARG A 111 -0.93 -7.70 2.42
CA ARG A 111 -2.19 -8.33 2.01
C ARG A 111 -2.22 -8.20 0.50
N LEU A 112 -1.90 -9.28 -0.18
CA LEU A 112 -2.26 -9.43 -1.59
C LEU A 112 -3.73 -9.02 -1.70
N PRO A 113 -4.08 -8.05 -2.57
CA PRO A 113 -5.47 -7.69 -2.76
C PRO A 113 -6.20 -8.98 -3.12
N ALA A 114 -7.15 -9.38 -2.28
CA ALA A 114 -7.96 -10.54 -2.56
C ALA A 114 -8.54 -10.34 -3.98
N PRO A 115 -8.45 -11.34 -4.87
CA PRO A 115 -9.07 -11.23 -6.18
C PRO A 115 -10.52 -10.78 -5.99
N ASP A 116 -11.01 -9.88 -6.85
CA ASP A 116 -12.40 -9.44 -6.80
C ASP A 116 -13.28 -10.56 -7.37
N LEU A 117 -13.57 -11.52 -6.49
CA LEU A 117 -14.38 -12.69 -6.82
C LEU A 117 -15.80 -12.27 -7.21
N GLY A 118 -16.28 -11.11 -6.76
CA GLY A 118 -17.55 -10.52 -7.19
C GLY A 118 -17.52 -10.12 -8.67
N ALA A 119 -16.50 -9.36 -9.10
CA ALA A 119 -16.34 -8.99 -10.51
C ALA A 119 -16.10 -10.20 -11.41
N MET A 120 -15.32 -11.19 -10.95
CA MET A 120 -15.05 -12.43 -11.69
C MET A 120 -16.32 -13.28 -11.84
N ASN A 121 -17.12 -13.45 -10.78
CA ASN A 121 -18.43 -14.10 -10.86
C ASN A 121 -19.38 -13.35 -11.80
N ALA A 122 -19.40 -12.02 -11.78
CA ALA A 122 -20.23 -11.22 -12.67
C ALA A 122 -19.83 -11.36 -14.16
N VAL A 123 -18.59 -11.70 -14.48
CA VAL A 123 -18.18 -12.06 -15.85
C VAL A 123 -18.72 -13.43 -16.25
N ILE A 124 -18.65 -14.41 -15.36
CA ILE A 124 -19.20 -15.76 -15.57
C ILE A 124 -20.72 -15.71 -15.76
N ASP A 125 -21.43 -14.94 -14.93
CA ASP A 125 -22.88 -14.76 -15.05
C ASP A 125 -23.26 -14.10 -16.39
N ARG A 126 -22.48 -13.12 -16.85
CA ARG A 126 -22.65 -12.52 -18.19
C ARG A 126 -22.40 -13.51 -19.32
N LYS A 127 -21.43 -14.43 -19.18
CA LYS A 127 -21.18 -15.50 -20.17
C LYS A 127 -22.37 -16.46 -20.23
N LEU A 128 -22.91 -16.88 -19.07
CA LEU A 128 -24.09 -17.75 -18.99
C LEU A 128 -25.31 -17.11 -19.63
N SER A 129 -25.63 -15.86 -19.26
CA SER A 129 -26.77 -15.12 -19.82
C SER A 129 -26.68 -14.96 -21.34
N ARG A 130 -25.48 -14.68 -21.88
CA ARG A 130 -25.27 -14.62 -23.34
C ARG A 130 -25.42 -15.97 -24.02
N LEU A 131 -24.97 -17.05 -23.38
CA LEU A 131 -25.11 -18.40 -23.91
C LEU A 131 -26.59 -18.83 -23.95
N GLU A 132 -27.37 -18.49 -22.92
CA GLU A 132 -28.82 -18.72 -22.86
C GLU A 132 -29.54 -17.96 -23.97
N ALA A 133 -29.30 -16.65 -24.10
CA ALA A 133 -29.91 -15.84 -25.16
C ALA A 133 -29.56 -16.32 -26.58
N ALA A 134 -28.33 -16.79 -26.80
CA ALA A 134 -27.91 -17.34 -28.09
C ALA A 134 -28.57 -18.68 -28.40
N TYR A 135 -28.82 -19.52 -27.39
CA TYR A 135 -29.58 -20.76 -27.55
C TYR A 135 -31.05 -20.49 -27.88
N GLU A 136 -31.69 -19.54 -27.18
CA GLU A 136 -33.07 -19.10 -27.47
C GLU A 136 -33.20 -18.53 -28.88
N ALA A 137 -32.17 -17.83 -29.37
CA ALA A 137 -32.11 -17.33 -30.74
C ALA A 137 -31.82 -18.42 -31.80
N GLY A 138 -31.66 -19.69 -31.38
CA GLY A 138 -31.41 -20.82 -32.28
C GLY A 138 -29.97 -20.90 -32.81
N ALA A 139 -29.02 -20.19 -32.20
CA ALA A 139 -27.63 -20.18 -32.66
C ALA A 139 -26.86 -21.47 -32.33
N TYR A 140 -27.41 -22.31 -31.44
CA TYR A 140 -26.81 -23.57 -31.00
C TYR A 140 -27.84 -24.69 -30.92
N THR A 141 -27.38 -25.91 -31.17
CA THR A 141 -28.14 -27.12 -30.87
C THR A 141 -28.09 -27.44 -29.37
N ALA A 142 -29.05 -28.24 -28.88
CA ALA A 142 -29.08 -28.68 -27.48
C ALA A 142 -27.77 -29.34 -26.97
N PRO A 143 -27.08 -30.23 -27.72
CA PRO A 143 -25.80 -30.79 -27.27
C PRO A 143 -24.69 -29.73 -27.20
N GLU A 144 -24.60 -28.81 -28.17
CA GLU A 144 -23.59 -27.75 -28.18
C GLU A 144 -23.77 -26.75 -27.03
N TYR A 145 -25.03 -26.46 -26.66
CA TYR A 145 -25.35 -25.65 -25.49
C TYR A 145 -24.90 -26.34 -24.20
N ALA A 146 -25.16 -27.65 -24.07
CA ALA A 146 -24.79 -28.42 -22.88
C ALA A 146 -23.26 -28.46 -22.67
N GLU A 147 -22.49 -28.69 -23.72
CA GLU A 147 -21.01 -28.68 -23.64
C GLU A 147 -20.47 -27.33 -23.20
N ARG A 148 -20.93 -26.23 -23.81
CA ARG A 148 -20.48 -24.87 -23.48
C ARG A 148 -20.87 -24.46 -22.07
N ARG A 149 -22.06 -24.86 -21.61
CA ARG A 149 -22.51 -24.63 -20.24
C ARG A 149 -21.66 -25.40 -19.23
N ALA A 150 -21.24 -26.63 -19.55
CA ALA A 150 -20.35 -27.41 -18.69
C ALA A 150 -18.98 -26.76 -18.54
N VAL A 151 -18.40 -26.21 -19.62
CA VAL A 151 -17.13 -25.47 -19.57
C VAL A 151 -17.23 -24.25 -18.65
N ILE A 152 -18.29 -23.44 -18.79
CA ILE A 152 -18.47 -22.24 -17.95
C ILE A 152 -18.73 -22.62 -16.48
N LYS A 153 -19.38 -23.77 -16.23
CA LYS A 153 -19.58 -24.30 -14.87
C LYS A 153 -18.25 -24.71 -14.22
N LEU A 154 -17.38 -25.38 -14.97
CA LEU A 154 -16.02 -25.71 -14.52
C LEU A 154 -15.21 -24.45 -14.19
N GLU A 155 -15.33 -23.38 -14.99
CA GLU A 155 -14.72 -22.08 -14.66
C GLU A 155 -15.23 -21.52 -13.32
N ARG A 156 -16.52 -21.68 -13.01
CA ARG A 156 -17.13 -21.25 -11.74
C ARG A 156 -16.64 -22.06 -10.55
N GLU A 157 -16.55 -23.38 -10.70
CA GLU A 157 -16.05 -24.30 -9.67
C GLU A 157 -14.56 -24.06 -9.39
N ALA A 158 -13.76 -23.79 -10.42
CA ALA A 158 -12.36 -23.37 -10.27
C ALA A 158 -12.24 -22.04 -9.51
N LEU A 159 -13.18 -21.10 -9.73
CA LEU A 159 -13.21 -19.82 -9.01
C LEU A 159 -13.55 -19.98 -7.53
N SER A 160 -14.49 -20.86 -7.19
CA SER A 160 -14.87 -21.13 -5.79
C SER A 160 -13.74 -21.80 -5.00
N SER A 161 -12.89 -22.59 -5.67
CA SER A 161 -11.67 -23.13 -5.07
C SER A 161 -10.66 -22.05 -4.63
N LEU A 162 -10.72 -20.85 -5.21
CA LEU A 162 -9.89 -19.69 -4.84
C LEU A 162 -10.47 -18.85 -3.69
N GLU A 163 -11.71 -19.10 -3.25
CA GLU A 163 -12.32 -18.43 -2.08
C GLU A 163 -11.70 -18.88 -0.75
N GLN A 164 -10.97 -19.99 -0.72
CA GLN A 164 -10.27 -20.42 0.48
C GLN A 164 -9.11 -19.45 0.77
N PRO A 165 -9.13 -18.74 1.92
CA PRO A 165 -8.08 -17.79 2.24
C PRO A 165 -6.74 -18.52 2.34
N ALA A 166 -5.82 -18.21 1.42
CA ALA A 166 -4.43 -18.57 1.57
C ALA A 166 -3.94 -17.98 2.91
N GLN A 167 -3.57 -18.84 3.86
CA GLN A 167 -2.91 -18.37 5.07
C GLN A 167 -1.63 -17.66 4.62
N PRO A 168 -1.42 -16.37 4.99
CA PRO A 168 -0.18 -15.70 4.66
C PRO A 168 0.97 -16.52 5.27
N ALA A 169 2.01 -16.74 4.48
CA ALA A 169 3.23 -17.37 4.98
C ALA A 169 3.70 -16.59 6.21
N PRO A 170 4.08 -17.26 7.31
CA PRO A 170 4.60 -16.58 8.48
C PRO A 170 5.84 -15.79 8.03
N ALA A 171 5.77 -14.47 8.10
CA ALA A 171 6.92 -13.64 7.81
C ALA A 171 8.04 -14.04 8.78
N ASP A 172 9.22 -14.31 8.24
CA ASP A 172 10.38 -14.70 9.04
C ASP A 172 10.84 -13.48 9.84
N LEU A 173 10.37 -13.40 11.09
CA LEU A 173 10.68 -12.31 12.02
C LEU A 173 12.19 -12.12 12.19
N SER A 174 13.00 -13.18 12.03
CA SER A 174 14.45 -13.09 12.12
C SER A 174 15.05 -12.30 10.95
N GLN A 175 14.54 -12.47 9.74
CA GLN A 175 14.95 -11.70 8.55
C GLN A 175 14.53 -10.24 8.67
N ILE A 176 13.32 -9.99 9.21
CA ILE A 176 12.84 -8.62 9.47
C ILE A 176 13.74 -7.93 10.49
N MET A 177 14.11 -8.59 11.58
CA MET A 177 15.01 -8.04 12.60
C MET A 177 16.41 -7.74 12.02
N ALA A 178 16.99 -8.64 11.23
CA ALA A 178 18.28 -8.39 10.60
C ALA A 178 18.23 -7.19 9.63
N ALA A 179 17.13 -7.03 8.90
CA ALA A 179 16.92 -5.86 8.04
C ALA A 179 16.79 -4.56 8.86
N PHE A 180 16.16 -4.61 10.03
CA PHE A 180 16.06 -3.49 10.97
C PHE A 180 17.42 -3.05 11.51
N GLU A 181 18.20 -4.00 12.05
CA GLU A 181 19.53 -3.73 12.59
C GLU A 181 20.45 -3.13 11.51
N HIS A 182 20.45 -3.73 10.31
CA HIS A 182 21.24 -3.24 9.19
C HIS A 182 20.79 -1.84 8.73
N ALA A 183 19.48 -1.59 8.65
CA ALA A 183 18.96 -0.29 8.25
C ALA A 183 19.30 0.79 9.29
N LEU A 184 19.12 0.51 10.59
CA LEU A 184 19.37 1.45 11.67
C LEU A 184 20.85 1.77 11.88
N ALA A 185 21.76 0.91 11.43
CA ALA A 185 23.19 1.22 11.39
C ALA A 185 23.51 2.44 10.47
N ASN A 186 22.60 2.81 9.55
CA ASN A 186 22.81 3.95 8.67
C ASN A 186 22.48 5.29 9.35
N ALA A 187 23.43 6.22 9.28
CA ALA A 187 23.29 7.58 9.80
C ALA A 187 22.33 8.45 8.97
N ASP A 188 22.10 8.11 7.70
CA ASP A 188 21.12 8.81 6.85
C ASP A 188 19.72 8.21 7.01
N LEU A 189 18.76 9.04 7.43
CA LEU A 189 17.38 8.63 7.61
C LEU A 189 16.74 8.25 6.27
N LEU A 190 17.16 8.88 5.16
CA LEU A 190 16.64 8.56 3.84
C LEU A 190 16.94 7.11 3.45
N GLU A 191 18.13 6.62 3.77
CA GLU A 191 18.54 5.24 3.51
C GLU A 191 17.76 4.27 4.40
N VAL A 192 17.60 4.59 5.68
CA VAL A 192 16.79 3.77 6.61
C VAL A 192 15.35 3.61 6.10
N VAL A 193 14.68 4.72 5.75
CA VAL A 193 13.28 4.66 5.30
C VAL A 193 13.12 3.99 3.94
N GLN A 194 14.16 3.96 3.11
CA GLN A 194 14.16 3.22 1.85
C GLN A 194 14.35 1.73 2.08
N ALA A 195 15.35 1.34 2.89
CA ALA A 195 15.65 -0.04 3.23
C ALA A 195 14.45 -0.74 3.88
N LEU A 196 13.78 -0.05 4.82
CA LEU A 196 12.61 -0.59 5.51
C LEU A 196 11.29 -0.36 4.76
N ASN A 197 11.31 0.25 3.57
CA ASN A 197 10.10 0.65 2.86
C ASN A 197 9.07 1.36 3.76
N LEU A 198 9.57 2.25 4.62
CA LEU A 198 8.79 2.84 5.71
C LEU A 198 7.59 3.62 5.16
N ARG A 199 6.46 3.47 5.83
CA ARG A 199 5.24 4.26 5.68
C ARG A 199 4.77 4.74 7.05
N GLY A 200 3.85 5.70 7.05
CA GLY A 200 3.24 6.13 8.30
C GLY A 200 2.09 7.09 8.12
N ALA A 201 1.36 7.30 9.21
CA ALA A 201 0.26 8.25 9.31
C ALA A 201 0.57 9.29 10.40
N LEU A 202 0.39 10.57 10.06
CA LEU A 202 0.57 11.70 10.96
C LEU A 202 -0.80 12.27 11.36
N GLY A 203 -1.09 12.27 12.66
CA GLY A 203 -2.31 12.83 13.23
C GLY A 203 -2.22 14.33 13.50
N ALA A 204 -3.38 14.99 13.64
CA ALA A 204 -3.48 16.43 13.91
C ALA A 204 -2.84 16.86 15.24
N GLY A 205 -2.74 15.96 16.21
CA GLY A 205 -2.03 16.16 17.47
C GLY A 205 -0.52 15.92 17.41
N GLY A 206 0.05 15.55 16.25
CA GLY A 206 1.47 15.20 16.11
C GLY A 206 1.80 13.74 16.39
N GLY A 207 0.80 12.90 16.72
CA GLY A 207 0.98 11.46 16.82
C GLY A 207 1.42 10.88 15.49
N LEU A 208 2.54 10.16 15.49
CA LEU A 208 3.10 9.47 14.33
C LEU A 208 2.92 7.97 14.52
N LYS A 209 2.20 7.32 13.60
CA LYS A 209 2.13 5.87 13.51
C LYS A 209 2.95 5.42 12.31
N LEU A 210 3.88 4.50 12.51
CA LEU A 210 4.70 3.95 11.44
C LEU A 210 4.19 2.57 11.05
N SER A 211 4.38 2.21 9.79
CA SER A 211 4.20 0.86 9.28
C SER A 211 5.30 0.51 8.30
N ILE A 212 5.65 -0.76 8.25
CA ILE A 212 6.72 -1.30 7.44
C ILE A 212 6.11 -2.38 6.57
N ASN A 213 6.38 -2.31 5.27
CA ASN A 213 5.97 -3.34 4.35
C ASN A 213 7.24 -4.09 3.91
N PRO A 214 7.59 -5.20 4.59
CA PRO A 214 8.73 -6.03 4.20
C PRO A 214 8.47 -6.55 2.79
N LEU A 215 9.45 -6.31 1.92
CA LEU A 215 9.44 -6.69 0.50
C LEU A 215 9.22 -8.19 0.31
#